data_AF-A0A356QX65-F1
#
_entry.id   AF-A0A356QX65-F1
#
_cell.length_a   1.000
_cell.length_b   1.000
_cell.length_c   1.000
_cell.angle_alpha   90.00
_cell.angle_beta   90.00
_cell.angle_gamma   90.00
#
_symmetry.space_group_name_H-M   'P 1'
#
loop_
_entity.id
_entity.type
_entity.pdbx_description
1 polymer ?
#
loop_
_entity_poly.entity_id
_entity_poly.type
_entity_poly.pdbx_seq_one_letter_code
_entity_poly.pdbx_strand_id
1 'polypeptide(L)'
;MLDDFLWRAALAGVAVALASGPLGCFVVWRRMAYFGDATAHAAILGVALSLGFSISVFIGVLLAALAMAFLILSLSGRMFAIDTLLGVVSHGALALGLVAVTFIPGVRVDLAAYLFGDILAVGRLDLLIIGAGCLAILVVLWFRWERLLLFTLNADLAAARGVDTRRENMILTIMLA
;
A
#
# COMPACT_ATOMS: atom_id res chain seq x y z
N MET A 1 -20.80 3.69 23.10
CA MET A 1 -20.08 2.40 22.96
C MET A 1 -18.93 2.48 21.96
N LEU A 2 -19.06 3.21 20.83
CA LEU A 2 -17.93 3.54 19.93
C LEU A 2 -17.07 4.74 20.39
N ASP A 3 -17.40 5.32 21.55
CA ASP A 3 -16.68 6.48 22.11
C ASP A 3 -15.30 6.09 22.63
N ASP A 4 -15.17 4.84 23.08
CA ASP A 4 -13.92 4.32 23.61
C ASP A 4 -12.90 4.17 22.48
N PHE A 5 -11.75 4.81 22.65
CA PHE A 5 -10.64 4.76 21.69
C PHE A 5 -10.17 3.32 21.47
N LEU A 6 -10.29 2.47 22.49
CA LEU A 6 -9.91 1.07 22.43
C LEU A 6 -10.78 0.26 21.45
N TRP A 7 -12.09 0.50 21.42
CA TRP A 7 -13.00 -0.21 20.51
C TRP A 7 -12.77 0.21 19.05
N ARG A 8 -12.48 1.50 18.83
CA ARG A 8 -12.13 2.03 17.50
C ARG A 8 -10.82 1.42 17.00
N ALA A 9 -9.79 1.40 17.84
CA ALA A 9 -8.52 0.77 17.54
C ALA A 9 -8.67 -0.72 17.23
N ALA A 10 -9.45 -1.45 18.03
CA ALA A 10 -9.72 -2.87 17.81
C ALA A 10 -10.44 -3.12 16.48
N LEU A 11 -11.48 -2.35 16.17
CA LEU A 11 -12.24 -2.52 14.93
C LEU A 11 -11.41 -2.16 13.69
N ALA A 12 -10.61 -1.10 13.77
CA ALA A 12 -9.66 -0.72 12.71
C ALA A 12 -8.63 -1.84 12.48
N GLY A 13 -8.03 -2.36 13.55
CA GLY A 13 -7.06 -3.45 13.48
C GLY A 13 -7.64 -4.71 12.86
N VAL A 14 -8.85 -5.11 13.24
CA VAL A 14 -9.54 -6.28 12.66
C VAL A 14 -9.85 -6.04 11.18
N ALA A 15 -10.35 -4.87 10.79
CA ALA A 15 -10.64 -4.55 9.40
C ALA A 15 -9.38 -4.64 8.52
N VAL A 16 -8.27 -4.05 8.99
CA VAL A 16 -6.98 -4.09 8.28
C VAL A 16 -6.44 -5.51 8.22
N ALA A 17 -6.51 -6.29 9.30
CA ALA A 17 -6.06 -7.68 9.33
C ALA A 17 -6.82 -8.57 8.35
N LEU A 18 -8.14 -8.37 8.23
CA LEU A 18 -8.98 -9.12 7.29
C LEU A 18 -8.63 -8.81 5.83
N ALA A 19 -8.31 -7.56 5.49
CA ALA A 19 -7.90 -7.18 4.15
C ALA A 19 -6.44 -7.61 3.85
N SER A 20 -5.53 -7.41 4.80
CA SER A 20 -4.10 -7.67 4.62
C SER A 20 -3.75 -9.15 4.62
N GLY A 21 -4.48 -10.01 5.33
CA GLY A 21 -4.24 -11.45 5.37
C GLY A 21 -4.24 -12.10 3.97
N PRO A 22 -5.35 -12.02 3.21
CA PRO A 22 -5.43 -12.57 1.86
C PRO A 22 -4.46 -11.90 0.88
N LEU A 23 -4.31 -10.57 0.95
CA LEU A 23 -3.35 -9.84 0.14
C LEU A 23 -1.91 -10.31 0.40
N GLY A 24 -1.57 -10.55 1.66
CA GLY A 24 -0.28 -11.09 2.08
C GLY A 24 0.03 -12.45 1.46
N CYS A 25 -0.97 -13.32 1.30
CA CYS A 25 -0.78 -14.59 0.59
C CYS A 25 -0.31 -14.36 -0.86
N PHE A 26 -0.94 -13.43 -1.58
CA PHE A 26 -0.52 -13.08 -2.95
C PHE A 26 0.87 -12.45 -2.98
N VAL A 27 1.20 -11.60 -2.00
CA VAL A 27 2.54 -11.00 -1.88
C VAL A 27 3.61 -12.08 -1.75
N VAL A 28 3.38 -13.09 -0.90
CA VAL A 28 4.32 -14.21 -0.70
C VAL A 28 4.41 -15.09 -1.94
N TRP A 29 3.28 -15.51 -2.51
CA TRP A 29 3.28 -16.39 -3.70
C TRP A 29 3.94 -15.75 -4.92
N ARG A 30 3.82 -14.43 -5.07
CA ARG A 30 4.41 -13.69 -6.17
C ARG A 30 5.83 -13.20 -5.91
N ARG A 31 6.44 -13.57 -4.78
CA ARG A 31 7.77 -13.10 -4.36
C ARG A 31 7.87 -11.58 -4.40
N MET A 32 6.88 -10.90 -3.82
CA MET A 32 6.83 -9.45 -3.69
C MET A 32 7.01 -9.03 -2.22
N ALA A 33 7.78 -9.80 -1.42
CA ALA A 33 7.87 -9.59 0.03
C ALA A 33 8.35 -8.17 0.40
N TYR A 34 9.19 -7.57 -0.45
CA TYR A 34 9.67 -6.19 -0.29
C TYR A 34 8.64 -5.11 -0.66
N PHE A 35 7.46 -5.48 -1.17
CA PHE A 35 6.44 -4.50 -1.59
C PHE A 35 5.96 -3.67 -0.41
N GLY A 36 5.60 -4.33 0.70
CA GLY A 36 5.15 -3.65 1.91
C GLY A 36 6.20 -2.68 2.46
N ASP A 37 7.47 -3.10 2.46
CA ASP A 37 8.59 -2.26 2.88
C ASP A 37 8.76 -1.03 1.97
N ALA A 38 8.72 -1.24 0.65
CA ALA A 38 8.82 -0.15 -0.32
C ALA A 38 7.66 0.85 -0.22
N THR A 39 6.44 0.37 -0.04
CA THR A 39 5.27 1.24 0.16
C THR A 39 5.32 2.01 1.48
N ALA A 40 5.84 1.41 2.56
CA ALA A 40 6.00 2.09 3.84
C ALA A 40 7.02 3.23 3.75
N HIS A 41 8.14 3.01 3.08
CA HIS A 41 9.14 4.07 2.84
C HIS A 41 8.63 5.14 1.86
N ALA A 42 7.85 4.76 0.85
CA ALA A 42 7.16 5.70 -0.03
C ALA A 42 6.13 6.56 0.73
N ALA A 43 5.47 6.01 1.76
CA ALA A 43 4.56 6.79 2.61
C ALA A 43 5.29 7.96 3.30
N ILE A 44 6.53 7.77 3.76
CA ILE A 44 7.34 8.86 4.35
C ILE A 44 7.56 10.00 3.34
N LEU A 45 7.87 9.67 2.09
CA LEU A 45 7.95 10.66 1.01
C LEU A 45 6.61 11.36 0.81
N GLY A 46 5.50 10.63 0.84
CA GLY A 46 4.15 11.19 0.77
C GLY A 46 3.83 12.16 1.91
N VAL A 47 4.21 11.82 3.15
CA VAL A 47 4.11 12.71 4.32
C VAL A 47 4.92 13.98 4.09
N ALA A 48 6.19 13.85 3.68
CA ALA A 48 7.06 14.99 3.42
C ALA A 48 6.47 15.96 2.38
N LEU A 49 5.98 15.41 1.25
CA LEU A 49 5.35 16.20 0.20
C LEU A 49 4.05 16.85 0.68
N SER A 50 3.21 16.13 1.46
CA SER A 50 1.98 16.70 2.00
C SER A 50 2.23 17.90 2.90
N LEU A 51 3.26 17.82 3.76
CA LEU A 51 3.66 18.91 4.65
C LEU A 51 4.23 20.09 3.87
N GLY A 52 5.05 19.82 2.84
CA GLY A 52 5.63 20.87 1.99
C GLY A 52 4.59 21.63 1.17
N PHE A 53 3.57 20.94 0.64
CA PHE A 53 2.49 21.55 -0.14
C PHE A 53 1.27 21.97 0.70
N SER A 54 1.29 21.76 2.03
CA SER A 54 0.15 22.03 2.92
C SER A 54 -1.14 21.31 2.51
N ILE A 55 -1.01 20.07 2.01
CA ILE A 55 -2.12 19.19 1.63
C ILE A 55 -2.37 18.19 2.77
N SER A 56 -3.56 17.57 2.81
CA SER A 56 -3.84 16.47 3.74
C SER A 56 -2.79 15.35 3.63
N VAL A 57 -2.25 14.93 4.78
CA VAL A 57 -1.28 13.85 4.88
C VAL A 57 -1.82 12.55 4.27
N PHE A 58 -3.10 12.26 4.49
CA PHE A 58 -3.76 11.09 3.90
C PHE A 58 -3.64 11.08 2.38
N ILE A 59 -3.88 12.22 1.73
CA ILE A 59 -3.80 12.34 0.26
C ILE A 59 -2.36 12.19 -0.20
N GLY A 60 -1.39 12.80 0.49
CA GLY A 60 0.02 12.68 0.13
C GLY A 60 0.54 11.24 0.22
N VAL A 61 0.19 10.53 1.30
CA VAL A 61 0.56 9.12 1.49
C VAL A 61 -0.10 8.24 0.42
N LEU A 62 -1.40 8.42 0.17
CA LEU A 62 -2.13 7.66 -0.85
C LEU A 62 -1.54 7.88 -2.25
N LEU A 63 -1.24 9.12 -2.61
CA LEU A 63 -0.63 9.43 -3.91
C LEU A 63 0.78 8.84 -4.03
N ALA A 64 1.58 8.86 -2.96
CA ALA A 64 2.91 8.26 -2.97
C ALA A 64 2.84 6.74 -3.09
N ALA A 65 1.93 6.08 -2.38
CA ALA A 65 1.71 4.63 -2.49
C ALA A 65 1.23 4.22 -3.90
N LEU A 66 0.27 4.97 -4.47
CA LEU A 66 -0.19 4.73 -5.85
C LEU A 66 0.90 5.00 -6.89
N ALA A 67 1.72 6.04 -6.70
CA ALA A 67 2.87 6.32 -7.56
C ALA A 67 3.91 5.19 -7.48
N MET A 68 4.16 4.66 -6.28
CA MET A 68 5.01 3.50 -6.05
C MET A 68 4.48 2.26 -6.80
N ALA A 69 3.21 1.94 -6.63
CA ALA A 69 2.54 0.85 -7.37
C ALA A 69 2.65 1.02 -8.88
N PHE A 70 2.41 2.22 -9.40
CA PHE A 70 2.51 2.52 -10.82
C PHE A 70 3.94 2.39 -11.36
N LEU A 71 4.93 2.84 -10.59
CA LEU A 71 6.35 2.72 -10.92
C LEU A 71 6.75 1.25 -11.00
N ILE A 72 6.37 0.45 -10.00
CA ILE A 72 6.61 -1.00 -10.01
C ILE A 72 5.91 -1.66 -11.20
N LEU A 73 4.65 -1.33 -11.48
CA LEU A 73 3.93 -1.91 -12.62
C LEU A 73 4.59 -1.56 -13.97
N SER A 74 5.11 -0.35 -14.12
CA SER A 74 5.75 0.13 -15.35
C SER A 74 7.15 -0.47 -15.57
N LEU A 75 7.83 -0.83 -14.48
CA LEU A 75 9.16 -1.44 -14.51
C LEU A 75 9.10 -2.97 -14.47
N SER A 76 8.00 -3.54 -13.98
CA SER A 76 7.75 -4.99 -13.93
C SER A 76 7.67 -5.54 -15.35
N GLY A 77 8.46 -6.60 -15.62
CA GLY A 77 8.61 -7.19 -16.95
C GLY A 77 9.86 -6.75 -17.71
N ARG A 78 10.66 -5.82 -17.17
CA ARG A 78 12.04 -5.60 -17.61
C ARG A 78 12.97 -6.66 -17.00
N MET A 79 14.20 -6.77 -17.51
CA MET A 79 15.21 -7.80 -17.18
C MET A 79 15.71 -7.79 -15.72
N PHE A 80 15.08 -7.03 -14.81
CA PHE A 80 15.45 -6.91 -13.41
C PHE A 80 14.55 -7.76 -12.51
N ALA A 81 15.13 -8.35 -11.47
CA ALA A 81 14.34 -9.01 -10.44
C ALA A 81 13.43 -7.99 -9.72
N ILE A 82 12.16 -8.36 -9.52
CA ILE A 82 11.14 -7.50 -8.87
C ILE A 82 11.61 -7.06 -7.48
N ASP A 83 12.25 -7.95 -6.73
CA ASP A 83 12.79 -7.64 -5.38
C ASP A 83 13.89 -6.57 -5.43
N THR A 84 14.77 -6.60 -6.44
CA THR A 84 15.81 -5.58 -6.59
C THR A 84 15.21 -4.22 -6.93
N LEU A 85 14.21 -4.18 -7.82
CA LEU A 85 13.49 -2.94 -8.13
C LEU A 85 12.79 -2.38 -6.90
N LEU A 86 12.12 -3.24 -6.13
CA LEU A 86 11.46 -2.85 -4.89
C LEU A 86 12.44 -2.28 -3.86
N GLY A 87 13.57 -2.94 -3.63
CA GLY A 87 14.60 -2.46 -2.69
C GLY A 87 15.22 -1.12 -3.09
N VAL A 88 15.58 -0.95 -4.38
CA VAL A 88 16.16 0.30 -4.88
C VAL A 88 15.17 1.45 -4.76
N VAL A 89 13.92 1.23 -5.15
CA VAL A 89 12.91 2.28 -5.09
C VAL A 89 12.51 2.58 -3.63
N SER A 90 12.48 1.58 -2.74
CA SER A 90 12.25 1.76 -1.30
C SER A 90 13.26 2.74 -0.69
N HIS A 91 14.56 2.44 -0.84
CA HIS A 91 15.62 3.31 -0.32
C HIS A 91 15.67 4.67 -1.02
N GLY A 92 15.38 4.71 -2.32
CA GLY A 92 15.26 5.96 -3.07
C GLY A 92 14.14 6.85 -2.53
N ALA A 93 12.96 6.27 -2.26
CA ALA A 93 11.82 7.00 -1.72
C ALA A 93 12.12 7.52 -0.29
N LEU A 94 12.74 6.70 0.56
CA LEU A 94 13.16 7.14 1.89
C LEU A 94 14.17 8.30 1.83
N ALA A 95 15.21 8.18 1.00
CA ALA A 95 16.22 9.22 0.85
C ALA A 95 15.60 10.52 0.34
N LEU A 96 14.76 10.44 -0.69
CA LEU A 96 14.04 11.60 -1.23
C LEU A 96 13.09 12.21 -0.19
N GLY A 97 12.38 11.39 0.58
CA GLY A 97 11.48 11.84 1.63
C GLY A 97 12.23 12.58 2.74
N LEU A 98 13.35 12.03 3.21
CA LEU A 98 14.18 12.67 4.22
C LEU A 98 14.75 14.01 3.72
N VAL A 99 15.26 14.05 2.49
CA VAL A 99 15.74 15.29 1.85
C VAL A 99 14.61 16.31 1.74
N ALA A 100 13.41 15.91 1.29
CA ALA A 100 12.26 16.80 1.20
C ALA A 100 11.88 17.42 2.55
N VAL A 101 11.92 16.64 3.65
CA VAL A 101 11.67 17.15 5.01
C VAL A 101 12.67 18.22 5.42
N THR A 102 13.96 18.09 5.05
CA THR A 102 14.98 19.09 5.44
C THR A 102 14.73 20.49 4.85
N PHE A 103 13.99 20.58 3.75
CA PHE A 103 13.61 21.86 3.15
C PHE A 103 12.42 22.54 3.83
N ILE A 104 11.76 21.89 4.79
CA ILE A 104 10.58 22.43 5.47
C ILE A 104 11.01 23.02 6.83
N PRO A 105 11.10 24.36 6.95
CA PRO A 105 11.58 24.99 8.17
C PRO A 105 10.60 24.79 9.33
N GLY A 106 11.12 24.40 10.50
CA GLY A 106 10.35 24.31 11.75
C GLY A 106 9.57 23.01 11.96
N VAL A 107 9.60 22.08 11.01
CA VAL A 107 8.93 20.78 11.16
C VAL A 107 9.90 19.75 11.69
N ARG A 108 9.67 19.27 12.92
CA ARG A 108 10.31 18.06 13.46
C ARG A 108 9.43 16.87 13.12
N VAL A 109 9.76 16.15 12.06
CA VAL A 109 9.05 14.91 11.71
C VAL A 109 9.55 13.80 12.62
N ASP A 110 8.67 13.25 13.45
CA ASP A 110 8.94 11.99 14.13
C ASP A 110 8.67 10.84 13.15
N LEU A 111 9.73 10.35 12.50
CA LEU A 111 9.63 9.25 11.55
C LEU A 111 9.10 7.98 12.22
N ALA A 112 9.42 7.72 13.48
CA ALA A 112 8.94 6.54 14.18
C ALA A 112 7.43 6.62 14.38
N ALA A 113 6.91 7.79 14.78
CA ALA A 113 5.47 7.99 14.92
C ALA A 113 4.71 7.80 13.59
N TYR A 114 5.28 8.20 12.45
CA TYR A 114 4.65 7.99 11.14
C TYR A 114 4.82 6.58 10.58
N LEU A 115 5.94 5.91 10.83
CA LEU A 115 6.23 4.57 10.33
C LEU A 115 5.45 3.49 11.09
N PHE A 116 5.39 3.63 12.42
CA PHE A 116 4.69 2.68 13.27
C PHE A 116 3.22 3.06 13.50
N GLY A 117 2.89 4.35 13.39
CA GLY A 117 1.56 4.89 13.62
C GLY A 117 1.12 4.84 15.09
N ASP A 118 -0.01 5.46 15.37
CA ASP A 118 -0.73 5.30 16.64
C ASP A 118 -2.16 4.85 16.35
N ILE A 119 -2.43 3.56 16.59
CA ILE A 119 -3.76 2.97 16.37
C ILE A 119 -4.81 3.50 17.36
N LEU A 120 -4.39 4.02 18.51
CA LEU A 120 -5.29 4.58 19.52
C LEU A 120 -5.80 5.97 19.10
N ALA A 121 -5.06 6.67 18.24
CA ALA A 121 -5.43 7.98 17.71
C ALA A 121 -6.53 7.92 16.63
N VAL A 122 -6.97 6.73 16.22
CA VAL A 122 -7.97 6.55 15.15
C VAL A 122 -9.29 7.23 15.48
N GLY A 123 -9.65 8.24 14.69
CA GLY A 123 -10.92 8.96 14.78
C GLY A 123 -12.11 8.16 14.25
N ARG A 124 -13.32 8.69 14.44
CA ARG A 124 -14.55 8.08 13.89
C ARG A 124 -14.58 8.13 12.36
N LEU A 125 -14.11 9.23 11.77
CA LEU A 125 -14.02 9.39 10.32
C LEU A 125 -12.97 8.45 9.74
N ASP A 126 -11.81 8.34 10.39
CA ASP A 126 -10.73 7.44 9.97
C ASP A 126 -11.21 5.99 9.97
N LEU A 127 -11.97 5.59 11.00
CA LEU A 127 -12.55 4.25 11.08
C LEU A 127 -13.49 3.95 9.90
N LEU A 128 -14.30 4.93 9.49
CA LEU A 128 -15.18 4.80 8.33
C LEU A 128 -14.36 4.65 7.04
N ILE A 129 -13.30 5.45 6.86
CA ILE A 129 -12.43 5.42 5.69
C ILE A 129 -11.69 4.07 5.61
N ILE A 130 -11.08 3.63 6.71
CA ILE A 130 -10.39 2.34 6.82
C ILE A 130 -11.36 1.20 6.53
N GLY A 131 -12.54 1.21 7.16
CA GLY A 131 -13.57 0.19 6.96
C GLY A 131 -14.06 0.13 5.52
N ALA A 132 -14.34 1.28 4.90
CA ALA A 132 -14.77 1.36 3.51
C ALA A 132 -13.69 0.88 2.54
N GLY A 133 -12.42 1.25 2.77
CA GLY A 133 -11.28 0.80 1.98
C GLY A 133 -11.06 -0.71 2.08
N CYS A 134 -11.04 -1.25 3.30
CA CYS A 134 -10.90 -2.70 3.54
C CYS A 134 -12.06 -3.48 2.91
N LEU A 135 -13.30 -3.00 3.05
CA LEU A 135 -14.47 -3.61 2.43
C LEU A 135 -14.36 -3.60 0.90
N ALA A 136 -13.93 -2.48 0.31
CA ALA A 136 -13.73 -2.39 -1.14
C ALA A 136 -12.68 -3.40 -1.64
N ILE A 137 -11.54 -3.51 -0.93
CA ILE A 137 -10.50 -4.50 -1.23
C ILE A 137 -11.07 -5.92 -1.16
N LEU A 138 -11.77 -6.27 -0.09
CA LEU A 138 -12.36 -7.59 0.10
C LEU A 138 -13.40 -7.93 -0.97
N VAL A 139 -14.24 -6.97 -1.36
CA VAL A 139 -15.23 -7.14 -2.42
C VAL A 139 -14.54 -7.38 -3.77
N VAL A 140 -13.56 -6.57 -4.14
CA VAL A 140 -12.80 -6.76 -5.38
C VAL A 140 -12.09 -8.11 -5.38
N LEU A 141 -11.46 -8.46 -4.26
CA LEU A 141 -10.77 -9.73 -4.09
C LEU A 141 -11.74 -10.91 -4.23
N TRP A 142 -12.91 -10.85 -3.62
CA TRP A 142 -13.94 -11.88 -3.73
C TRP A 142 -14.38 -12.10 -5.18
N PHE A 143 -14.67 -11.03 -5.91
CA PHE A 143 -15.07 -11.13 -7.33
C PHE A 143 -13.94 -11.58 -8.26
N ARG A 144 -12.69 -11.30 -7.91
CA ARG A 144 -11.51 -11.58 -8.75
C ARG A 144 -10.70 -12.79 -8.29
N TRP A 145 -11.12 -13.48 -7.22
CA TRP A 145 -10.36 -14.53 -6.56
C TRP A 145 -9.83 -15.60 -7.52
N GLU A 146 -10.71 -16.18 -8.34
CA GLU A 146 -10.34 -17.22 -9.29
C GLU A 146 -9.35 -16.71 -10.35
N ARG A 147 -9.56 -15.50 -10.87
CA ARG A 147 -8.71 -14.89 -11.90
C ARG A 147 -7.32 -14.57 -11.36
N LEU A 148 -7.25 -13.99 -10.16
CA LEU A 148 -6.01 -13.68 -9.47
C LEU A 148 -5.23 -14.94 -9.12
N LEU A 149 -5.91 -15.99 -8.65
CA LEU A 149 -5.28 -17.29 -8.38
C LEU A 149 -4.75 -17.94 -9.66
N LEU A 150 -5.57 -18.02 -10.71
CA LEU A 150 -5.15 -18.58 -12.00
C LEU A 150 -3.92 -17.86 -12.55
N PHE A 151 -3.95 -16.51 -12.55
CA PHE A 151 -2.82 -15.69 -12.96
C PHE A 151 -1.57 -15.93 -12.11
N THR A 152 -1.72 -16.06 -10.79
CA THR A 152 -0.60 -16.28 -9.87
C THR A 152 0.02 -17.66 -10.03
N LEU A 153 -0.78 -18.68 -10.34
CA LEU A 153 -0.32 -20.06 -10.52
C LEU A 153 0.31 -20.29 -11.91
N ASN A 154 -0.34 -19.81 -12.96
CA ASN A 154 0.14 -19.97 -14.34
C ASN A 154 -0.45 -18.88 -15.25
N ALA A 155 0.39 -17.91 -15.62
CA ALA A 155 0.01 -16.80 -16.48
C ALA A 155 -0.43 -17.25 -17.89
N ASP A 156 0.19 -18.29 -18.45
CA ASP A 156 -0.15 -18.81 -19.79
C ASP A 156 -1.52 -19.49 -19.79
N LEU A 157 -1.83 -20.26 -18.73
CA LEU A 157 -3.15 -20.86 -18.54
C LEU A 157 -4.23 -19.80 -18.33
N ALA A 158 -3.92 -18.76 -17.56
CA ALA A 158 -4.84 -17.64 -17.36
C ALA A 158 -5.15 -16.93 -18.70
N ALA A 159 -4.12 -16.65 -19.50
CA ALA A 159 -4.28 -16.08 -20.83
C ALA A 159 -5.12 -16.98 -21.76
N ALA A 160 -4.88 -18.30 -21.74
CA ALA A 160 -5.65 -19.27 -22.52
C ALA A 160 -7.14 -19.32 -22.12
N ARG A 161 -7.46 -19.04 -20.85
CA ARG A 161 -8.85 -18.91 -20.36
C ARG A 161 -9.47 -17.53 -20.60
N GLY A 162 -8.81 -16.65 -21.36
CA GLY A 162 -9.28 -15.30 -21.67
C GLY A 162 -9.14 -14.31 -20.52
N VAL A 163 -8.29 -14.59 -19.53
CA VAL A 163 -7.96 -13.64 -18.46
C VAL A 163 -6.86 -12.69 -18.96
N ASP A 164 -7.13 -11.39 -18.91
CA ASP A 164 -6.12 -10.37 -19.19
C ASP A 164 -5.16 -10.26 -18.00
N THR A 165 -4.01 -10.93 -18.12
CA THR A 165 -2.98 -11.01 -17.08
C THR A 165 -2.42 -9.64 -16.70
N ARG A 166 -2.34 -8.70 -17.65
CA ARG A 166 -1.86 -7.34 -17.39
C ARG A 166 -2.83 -6.58 -16.51
N ARG A 167 -4.14 -6.72 -16.77
CA ARG A 167 -5.19 -6.11 -15.97
C ARG A 167 -5.23 -6.69 -14.56
N GLU A 168 -5.15 -8.01 -14.40
CA GLU A 168 -5.18 -8.64 -13.07
C GLU A 168 -3.92 -8.28 -12.26
N ASN A 169 -2.76 -8.18 -12.90
CA ASN A 169 -1.54 -7.68 -12.25
C ASN A 169 -1.72 -6.23 -11.75
N MET A 170 -2.28 -5.35 -12.59
CA MET A 170 -2.56 -3.96 -12.22
C MET A 170 -3.55 -3.86 -11.06
N ILE A 171 -4.63 -4.65 -11.08
CA ILE A 171 -5.62 -4.68 -9.99
C ILE A 171 -4.96 -5.10 -8.68
N LEU A 172 -4.17 -6.17 -8.68
CA LEU A 172 -3.49 -6.66 -7.48
C LEU A 172 -2.49 -5.62 -6.94
N THR A 173 -1.68 -5.01 -7.81
CA THR A 173 -0.70 -4.01 -7.38
C THR A 173 -1.37 -2.74 -6.83
N ILE A 174 -2.52 -2.33 -7.37
CA ILE A 174 -3.29 -1.19 -6.84
C ILE A 174 -3.95 -1.55 -5.50
N MET A 175 -4.46 -2.78 -5.33
CA MET A 175 -5.03 -3.22 -4.05
C MET A 175 -3.99 -3.29 -2.92
N LEU A 176 -2.70 -3.43 -3.26
CA LEU A 176 -1.59 -3.48 -2.32
C LEU A 176 -1.05 -2.10 -1.92
N ALA A 177 -1.37 -1.05 -2.69
CA ALA A 177 -0.96 0.33 -2.42
C ALA A 177 -1.98 1.05 -1.54
#